data_AF-S9UZL5-F1
#
_entry.id   AF-S9UZL5-F1
#
_cell.length_a   1.000
_cell.length_b   1.000
_cell.length_c   1.000
_cell.angle_alpha   90.00
_cell.angle_beta   90.00
_cell.angle_gamma   90.00
#
_symmetry.space_group_name_H-M   'P 1'
#
loop_
_entity.id
_entity.type
_entity.pdbx_description
1 polymer ?
#
loop_
_entity_poly.entity_id
_entity_poly.type
_entity_poly.pdbx_seq_one_letter_code
_entity_poly.pdbx_strand_id
1 'polypeptide(L)'
;MSSVDHMMAKAVTTSPEFYGSRNAVKGYADKKDDIRKERKDKKETLSQWYGMKKVKMTPEQKRELELLQYRNFIDPNAKHQAPKKTSTETDFVEFGYFAGTGKNKRKRYRSFADEWIEENPEFQEVVTRRVKTNVKLNRKTKEIVAKKEARKAEREKMKKESKRKPKHPL
;
A
#
# COMPACT_ATOMS: atom_id res chain seq x y z
N MET A 1 -3.73 48.13 -0.70
CA MET A 1 -2.40 48.11 -0.07
C MET A 1 -1.40 47.57 -1.09
N SER A 2 -0.21 48.15 -1.17
CA SER A 2 0.82 47.71 -2.13
C SER A 2 1.41 46.36 -1.71
N SER A 3 1.97 45.61 -2.67
CA SER A 3 2.66 44.34 -2.38
C SER A 3 3.81 44.50 -1.38
N VAL A 4 4.43 45.68 -1.33
CA VAL A 4 5.50 46.02 -0.40
C VAL A 4 4.97 46.15 1.02
N ASP A 5 3.80 46.77 1.20
CA ASP A 5 3.18 46.92 2.52
C ASP A 5 2.82 45.56 3.14
N HIS A 6 2.38 44.60 2.32
CA HIS A 6 2.14 43.22 2.76
C HIS A 6 3.43 42.51 3.17
N MET A 7 4.52 42.67 2.40
CA MET A 7 5.82 42.08 2.76
C MET A 7 6.37 42.68 4.06
N MET A 8 6.22 43.99 4.26
CA MET A 8 6.64 44.66 5.49
C MET A 8 5.80 44.22 6.68
N ALA A 9 4.47 44.16 6.55
CA ALA A 9 3.59 43.66 7.61
C ALA A 9 3.91 42.20 8.01
N LYS A 10 4.31 41.39 7.02
CA LYS A 10 4.71 39.99 7.20
C LYS A 10 6.11 39.81 7.80
N ALA A 11 6.99 40.80 7.68
CA ALA A 11 8.36 40.78 8.21
C ALA A 11 8.45 41.24 9.68
N VAL A 12 7.41 41.88 10.21
CA VAL A 12 7.34 42.31 11.60
C VAL A 12 7.12 41.12 12.52
N THR A 13 8.10 40.82 13.39
CA THR A 13 8.10 39.64 14.28
C THR A 13 6.97 39.62 15.31
N THR A 14 6.37 40.77 15.61
CA THR A 14 5.24 40.93 16.53
C THR A 14 3.88 40.76 15.84
N SER A 15 3.84 40.67 14.50
CA SER A 15 2.58 40.51 13.78
C SER A 15 2.06 39.06 13.88
N PRO A 16 0.73 38.86 14.00
CA PRO A 16 0.14 37.52 14.02
C PRO A 16 0.46 36.68 12.77
N GLU A 17 0.68 37.34 11.63
CA GLU A 17 0.94 36.69 10.34
C GLU A 17 2.39 36.21 10.17
N PHE A 18 3.33 36.76 10.94
CA PHE A 18 4.76 36.43 10.88
C PHE A 18 5.02 34.94 11.12
N TYR A 19 4.33 34.35 12.10
CA TYR A 19 4.40 32.92 12.38
C TYR A 19 3.25 32.13 11.74
N GLY A 20 2.17 32.78 11.29
CA GLY A 20 1.03 32.11 10.67
C GLY A 20 1.32 31.59 9.26
N SER A 21 2.11 32.34 8.50
CA SER A 21 2.41 32.09 7.09
C SER A 21 3.81 31.50 6.90
N ARG A 22 4.09 30.95 5.71
CA ARG A 22 5.43 30.43 5.38
C ARG A 22 6.39 31.59 5.15
N ASN A 23 7.42 31.67 5.97
CA ASN A 23 8.46 32.70 5.99
C ASN A 23 9.85 32.04 6.07
N ALA A 24 10.91 32.85 6.12
CA ALA A 24 12.27 32.35 6.33
C ALA A 24 12.46 31.66 7.70
N VAL A 25 11.62 31.98 8.67
CA VAL A 25 11.56 31.33 10.00
C VAL A 25 10.42 30.31 10.00
N LYS A 26 10.64 29.13 10.59
CA LYS A 26 9.61 28.07 10.69
C LYS A 26 8.34 28.58 11.36
N GLY A 27 7.28 28.72 10.57
CA GLY A 27 5.97 29.12 11.04
C GLY A 27 5.13 27.97 11.61
N TYR A 28 3.94 28.29 12.09
CA TYR A 28 2.93 27.32 12.54
C TYR A 28 2.50 26.38 11.41
N ALA A 29 2.44 26.86 10.16
CA ALA A 29 2.16 26.02 8.99
C ALA A 29 3.24 24.96 8.79
N ASP A 30 4.52 25.34 8.87
CA ASP A 30 5.65 24.44 8.69
C ASP A 30 5.73 23.41 9.82
N LYS A 31 5.50 23.81 11.07
CA LYS A 31 5.40 22.89 12.21
C LYS A 31 4.29 21.85 12.01
N LYS A 32 3.13 22.26 11.48
CA LYS A 32 2.03 21.32 11.19
C LYS A 32 2.40 20.34 10.08
N ASP A 33 3.11 20.79 9.04
CA ASP A 33 3.55 19.93 7.95
C ASP A 33 4.66 18.96 8.40
N ASP A 34 5.60 19.40 9.24
CA ASP A 34 6.60 18.56 9.88
C ASP A 34 5.94 17.46 10.72
N ILE A 35 4.95 17.80 11.55
CA ILE A 35 4.18 16.82 12.33
C ILE A 35 3.44 15.82 11.42
N ARG A 36 2.85 16.29 10.31
CA ARG A 36 2.19 15.40 9.34
C ARG A 36 3.19 14.45 8.69
N LYS A 37 4.37 14.96 8.32
CA LYS A 37 5.45 14.17 7.73
C LYS A 37 5.95 13.12 8.70
N GLU A 38 6.23 13.49 9.94
CA GLU A 38 6.62 12.53 10.99
C GLU A 38 5.57 11.44 11.22
N ARG A 39 4.28 11.80 11.24
CA ARG A 39 3.19 10.81 11.38
C ARG A 39 3.13 9.87 10.19
N LYS A 40 3.36 10.38 8.98
CA LYS A 40 3.42 9.57 7.77
C LYS A 40 4.62 8.63 7.79
N ASP A 41 5.79 9.15 8.13
CA ASP A 41 7.02 8.37 8.24
C ASP A 41 6.86 7.26 9.29
N LYS A 42 6.33 7.57 10.49
CA LYS A 42 5.99 6.57 11.52
C LYS A 42 5.02 5.50 11.05
N LYS A 43 4.08 5.82 10.16
CA LYS A 43 3.13 4.85 9.59
C LYS A 43 3.79 3.98 8.51
N GLU A 44 4.73 4.54 7.77
CA GLU A 44 5.46 3.87 6.68
C GLU A 44 6.71 3.12 7.17
N THR A 45 7.12 3.30 8.43
CA THR A 45 8.28 2.64 9.03
C THR A 45 7.92 1.84 10.28
N LEU A 46 8.48 0.64 10.42
CA LEU A 46 8.35 -0.18 11.62
C LEU A 46 9.49 0.17 12.59
N SER A 47 9.19 0.95 13.63
CA SER A 47 10.20 1.43 14.60
C SER A 47 10.86 0.30 15.40
N GLN A 48 10.10 -0.76 15.71
CA GLN A 48 10.58 -1.96 16.41
C GLN A 48 11.67 -2.72 15.64
N TRP A 49 11.78 -2.48 14.32
CA TRP A 49 12.70 -3.19 13.44
C TRP A 49 13.62 -2.21 12.71
N TYR A 50 14.40 -1.44 13.47
CA TYR A 50 15.40 -0.49 12.96
C TYR A 50 14.87 0.48 11.88
N GLY A 51 13.58 0.82 11.93
CA GLY A 51 12.96 1.71 10.93
C GLY A 51 12.65 1.03 9.59
N MET A 52 12.38 -0.28 9.58
CA MET A 52 12.04 -1.03 8.37
C MET A 52 10.89 -0.36 7.61
N LYS A 53 11.16 0.01 6.36
CA LYS A 53 10.18 0.72 5.53
C LYS A 53 9.18 -0.25 4.92
N LYS A 54 7.94 0.22 4.80
CA LYS A 54 6.86 -0.44 4.07
C LYS A 54 7.24 -0.56 2.59
N VAL A 55 7.16 -1.76 2.05
CA VAL A 55 7.51 -2.02 0.64
C VAL A 55 6.29 -1.86 -0.24
N LYS A 56 6.44 -1.11 -1.34
CA LYS A 56 5.45 -1.07 -2.41
C LYS A 56 5.61 -2.32 -3.27
N MET A 57 4.91 -3.39 -2.89
CA MET A 57 5.02 -4.68 -3.56
C MET A 57 4.45 -4.65 -4.97
N THR A 58 5.21 -5.19 -5.94
CA THR A 58 4.70 -5.48 -7.28
C THR A 58 3.71 -6.67 -7.25
N PRO A 59 2.83 -6.84 -8.24
CA PRO A 59 1.93 -7.99 -8.30
C PRO A 59 2.66 -9.34 -8.42
N GLU A 60 3.91 -9.36 -8.85
CA GLU A 60 4.77 -10.56 -8.88
C GLU A 60 5.26 -10.91 -7.47
N GLN A 61 5.82 -9.93 -6.76
CA GLN A 61 6.26 -10.08 -5.37
C GLN A 61 5.15 -10.56 -4.42
N LYS A 62 3.91 -10.10 -4.64
CA LYS A 62 2.75 -10.59 -3.89
C LYS A 62 2.49 -12.07 -4.13
N ARG A 63 2.57 -12.50 -5.39
CA ARG A 63 2.39 -13.92 -5.76
C ARG A 63 3.50 -14.79 -5.17
N GLU A 64 4.74 -14.31 -5.14
CA GLU A 64 5.85 -15.02 -4.51
C GLU A 64 5.65 -15.19 -3.00
N LEU A 65 5.19 -14.16 -2.30
CA LEU A 65 4.86 -14.25 -0.87
C LEU A 65 3.71 -15.22 -0.58
N GLU A 66 2.70 -15.24 -1.45
CA GLU A 66 1.62 -16.22 -1.36
C GLU A 66 2.14 -17.65 -1.55
N LEU A 67 3.05 -17.88 -2.51
CA LEU A 67 3.65 -19.20 -2.75
C LEU A 67 4.46 -19.71 -1.55
N LEU A 68 5.16 -18.82 -0.83
CA LEU A 68 5.88 -19.19 0.40
C LEU A 68 4.98 -19.79 1.49
N GLN A 69 3.69 -19.42 1.53
CA GLN A 69 2.73 -20.01 2.48
C GLN A 69 2.49 -21.50 2.19
N TYR A 70 2.65 -21.92 0.94
CA TYR A 70 2.41 -23.28 0.48
C TYR A 70 3.68 -24.14 0.44
N ARG A 71 4.81 -23.66 0.97
CA ARG A 71 6.10 -24.37 0.96
C ARG A 71 6.03 -25.82 1.49
N ASN A 72 5.18 -26.09 2.48
CA ASN A 72 5.02 -27.42 3.08
C ASN A 72 4.27 -28.43 2.18
N PHE A 73 3.56 -27.96 1.15
CA PHE A 73 2.88 -28.85 0.21
C PHE A 73 3.84 -29.38 -0.87
N ILE A 74 5.02 -28.77 -1.00
CA ILE A 74 5.98 -29.07 -2.05
C ILE A 74 6.93 -30.17 -1.60
N ASP A 75 7.37 -30.13 -0.35
CA ASP A 75 8.16 -31.22 0.26
C ASP A 75 7.41 -31.75 1.51
N PRO A 76 6.81 -32.96 1.44
CA PRO A 76 6.07 -33.55 2.55
C PRO A 76 6.98 -33.90 3.74
N ASN A 77 8.30 -33.98 3.53
CA ASN A 77 9.28 -34.20 4.59
C ASN A 77 9.72 -32.89 5.25
N ALA A 78 9.66 -31.77 4.51
CA ALA A 78 9.93 -30.44 5.05
C ALA A 78 8.72 -29.90 5.83
N LYS A 79 8.59 -30.32 7.10
CA LYS A 79 7.55 -29.82 8.02
C LYS A 79 7.93 -28.44 8.58
N HIS A 80 8.04 -27.42 7.72
CA HIS A 80 8.22 -26.07 8.24
C HIS A 80 6.99 -25.66 9.06
N GLN A 81 7.18 -24.94 10.16
CA GLN A 81 6.04 -24.41 10.89
C GLN A 81 5.34 -23.35 10.02
N ALA A 82 4.12 -23.66 9.57
CA ALA A 82 3.27 -22.68 8.91
C ALA A 82 2.67 -21.76 9.99
N PRO A 83 2.63 -20.43 9.79
CA PRO A 83 1.96 -19.53 10.72
C PRO A 83 0.50 -19.96 10.88
N LYS A 84 0.05 -20.16 12.13
CA LYS A 84 -1.33 -20.60 12.45
C LYS A 84 -2.41 -19.61 11.96
N LYS A 85 -2.03 -18.38 11.58
CA LYS A 85 -2.92 -17.33 11.09
C LYS A 85 -2.33 -16.78 9.78
N THR A 86 -3.04 -16.96 8.68
CA THR A 86 -2.71 -16.41 7.35
C THR A 86 -3.02 -14.91 7.21
N SER A 87 -3.44 -14.24 8.29
CA SER A 87 -4.00 -12.88 8.21
C SER A 87 -2.97 -11.74 8.21
N THR A 88 -1.68 -12.03 8.07
CA THR A 88 -0.67 -10.98 8.07
C THR A 88 -0.29 -10.63 6.64
N GLU A 89 -1.16 -9.83 6.01
CA GLU A 89 -0.76 -8.87 4.97
C GLU A 89 0.23 -7.89 5.61
N THR A 90 1.45 -8.37 5.86
CA THR A 90 2.53 -7.54 6.38
C THR A 90 3.14 -6.84 5.18
N ASP A 91 2.85 -5.55 5.05
CA ASP A 91 3.48 -4.73 4.01
C ASP A 91 4.96 -4.41 4.34
N PHE A 92 5.43 -4.87 5.50
CA PHE A 92 6.80 -4.75 5.97
C PHE A 92 7.51 -6.08 5.72
N VAL A 93 8.02 -6.24 4.50
CA VAL A 93 8.81 -7.40 4.09
C VAL A 93 10.02 -6.90 3.34
N GLU A 94 11.20 -7.40 3.69
CA GLU A 94 12.40 -7.16 2.91
C GLU A 94 12.63 -8.33 1.94
N PHE A 95 12.61 -8.04 0.64
CA PHE A 95 13.05 -8.99 -0.37
C PHE A 95 14.57 -9.03 -0.36
N GLY A 96 15.13 -9.95 0.42
CA GLY A 96 16.54 -10.29 0.37
C GLY A 96 16.87 -10.94 -0.97
N TYR A 97 17.68 -10.29 -1.78
CA TYR A 97 18.45 -10.99 -2.81
C TYR A 97 19.52 -11.74 -2.02
N PHE A 98 19.54 -13.09 -2.09
CA PHE A 98 20.55 -13.87 -1.37
C PHE A 98 21.93 -13.36 -1.77
N ALA A 99 22.52 -12.60 -0.85
CA ALA A 99 23.90 -12.20 -0.88
C ALA A 99 24.71 -13.43 -0.49
N GLY A 100 24.91 -14.33 -1.44
CA GLY A 100 26.23 -14.93 -1.53
C GLY A 100 27.21 -13.77 -1.71
N THR A 101 27.82 -13.35 -0.61
CA THR A 101 29.02 -12.50 -0.54
C THR A 101 29.02 -11.22 -1.37
N GLY A 102 28.90 -10.07 -0.68
CA GLY A 102 29.61 -8.83 -1.02
C GLY A 102 29.51 -8.27 -2.45
N LYS A 103 28.85 -7.12 -2.55
CA LYS A 103 29.11 -6.04 -3.52
C LYS A 103 28.38 -5.99 -4.88
N ASN A 104 27.67 -7.01 -5.35
CA ASN A 104 26.91 -6.87 -6.61
C ASN A 104 25.46 -7.35 -6.49
N LYS A 105 24.54 -6.39 -6.24
CA LYS A 105 23.10 -6.59 -6.34
C LYS A 105 22.70 -6.75 -7.81
N ARG A 106 22.92 -7.94 -8.39
CA ARG A 106 22.38 -8.27 -9.71
C ARG A 106 20.87 -8.51 -9.55
N LYS A 107 20.05 -7.77 -10.32
CA LYS A 107 18.63 -8.10 -10.46
C LYS A 107 18.53 -9.51 -11.01
N ARG A 108 17.71 -10.37 -10.39
CA ARG A 108 17.41 -11.68 -10.98
C ARG A 108 16.84 -11.47 -12.38
N TYR A 109 17.40 -12.17 -13.37
CA TYR A 109 16.84 -12.24 -14.72
C TYR A 109 15.72 -13.29 -14.82
N ARG A 110 15.61 -14.18 -13.83
CA ARG A 110 14.60 -15.24 -13.74
C ARG A 110 13.95 -15.26 -12.35
N SER A 111 12.63 -15.41 -12.29
CA SER A 111 11.94 -15.55 -11.02
C SER A 111 12.19 -16.94 -10.43
N PHE A 112 12.01 -17.10 -9.11
CA PHE A 112 12.07 -18.42 -8.47
C PHE A 112 11.09 -19.41 -9.12
N ALA A 113 9.95 -18.92 -9.62
CA ALA A 113 9.00 -19.75 -10.35
C ALA A 113 9.54 -20.18 -11.73
N ASP A 114 10.30 -19.32 -12.42
CA ASP A 114 10.88 -19.67 -13.73
C ASP A 114 12.03 -20.67 -13.61
N GLU A 115 12.91 -20.48 -12.62
CA GLU A 115 14.00 -21.41 -12.31
C GLU A 115 13.43 -22.79 -11.91
N TRP A 116 12.33 -22.81 -11.16
CA TRP A 116 11.74 -24.06 -10.67
C TRP A 116 10.86 -24.79 -11.69
N ILE A 117 10.23 -24.06 -12.62
CA ILE A 117 9.51 -24.66 -13.77
C ILE A 117 10.52 -25.31 -14.74
N GLU A 118 11.72 -24.73 -14.88
CA GLU A 118 12.80 -25.29 -15.68
C GLU A 118 13.34 -26.60 -15.07
N GLU A 119 13.41 -26.69 -13.72
CA GLU A 119 13.80 -27.91 -13.00
C GLU A 119 12.69 -28.98 -12.95
N ASN A 120 11.41 -28.59 -13.00
CA ASN A 120 10.26 -29.49 -12.87
C ASN A 120 9.17 -29.16 -13.92
N PRO A 121 9.31 -29.63 -15.17
CA PRO A 121 8.43 -29.24 -16.28
C PRO A 121 6.97 -29.68 -16.10
N GLU A 122 6.72 -30.75 -15.35
CA GLU A 122 5.36 -31.23 -15.01
C GLU A 122 4.56 -30.21 -14.18
N PHE A 123 5.27 -29.31 -13.47
CA PHE A 123 4.66 -28.30 -12.61
C PHE A 123 4.08 -27.11 -13.41
N GLN A 124 4.52 -26.93 -14.66
CA GLN A 124 4.07 -25.85 -15.53
C GLN A 124 2.54 -25.90 -15.76
N GLU A 125 1.98 -27.10 -15.94
CA GLU A 125 0.54 -27.26 -16.13
C GLU A 125 -0.27 -26.93 -14.86
N VAL A 126 0.24 -27.32 -13.70
CA VAL A 126 -0.43 -27.07 -12.41
C VAL A 126 -0.42 -25.57 -12.11
N VAL A 127 0.74 -24.91 -12.28
CA VAL A 127 0.87 -23.47 -12.08
C VAL A 127 0.00 -22.69 -13.07
N THR A 128 0.02 -23.04 -14.36
CA THR A 128 -0.79 -22.33 -15.37
C THR A 128 -2.29 -22.54 -15.15
N ARG A 129 -2.75 -23.74 -14.79
CA ARG A 129 -4.16 -23.98 -14.43
C ARG A 129 -4.56 -23.15 -13.21
N ARG A 130 -3.70 -23.07 -12.19
CA ARG A 130 -4.00 -22.37 -10.93
C ARG A 130 -3.91 -20.84 -11.05
N VAL A 131 -2.99 -20.32 -11.87
CA VAL A 131 -2.94 -18.89 -12.23
C VAL A 131 -4.20 -18.51 -12.99
N LYS A 132 -4.64 -19.33 -13.96
CA LYS A 132 -5.90 -19.09 -14.71
C LYS A 132 -7.12 -19.09 -13.79
N THR A 133 -7.21 -20.00 -12.81
CA THR A 133 -8.33 -20.00 -11.85
C THR A 133 -8.27 -18.79 -10.91
N ASN A 134 -7.09 -18.40 -10.41
CA ASN A 134 -6.93 -17.22 -9.58
C ASN A 134 -7.28 -15.91 -10.33
N VAL A 135 -6.91 -15.78 -11.59
CA VAL A 135 -7.30 -14.62 -12.42
C VAL A 135 -8.82 -14.56 -12.61
N LYS A 136 -9.46 -15.70 -12.89
CA LYS A 136 -10.94 -15.77 -13.01
C LYS A 136 -11.63 -15.43 -11.69
N LEU A 137 -11.12 -15.93 -10.56
CA LEU A 137 -11.65 -15.62 -9.23
C LEU A 137 -11.47 -14.14 -8.88
N ASN A 138 -10.29 -13.56 -9.14
CA ASN A 138 -10.01 -12.14 -8.92
C ASN A 138 -10.88 -11.22 -9.80
N ARG A 139 -11.19 -11.64 -11.02
CA ARG A 139 -12.13 -10.91 -11.88
C ARG A 139 -13.55 -10.95 -11.30
N LYS A 140 -14.02 -12.13 -10.88
CA LYS A 140 -15.34 -12.28 -10.24
C LYS A 140 -15.45 -11.50 -8.94
N THR A 141 -14.42 -11.50 -8.10
CA THR A 141 -14.44 -10.75 -6.84
C THR A 141 -14.48 -9.24 -7.10
N LYS A 142 -13.70 -8.73 -8.05
CA LYS A 142 -13.77 -7.32 -8.48
C LYS A 142 -15.15 -6.95 -9.02
N GLU A 143 -15.76 -7.79 -9.84
CA GLU A 143 -17.12 -7.58 -10.36
C GLU A 143 -18.16 -7.57 -9.23
N ILE A 144 -18.04 -8.46 -8.22
CA ILE A 144 -18.94 -8.49 -7.06
C ILE A 144 -18.77 -7.23 -6.20
N VAL A 145 -17.53 -6.81 -5.95
CA VAL A 145 -17.23 -5.59 -5.18
C VAL A 145 -17.79 -4.37 -5.91
N ALA A 146 -17.52 -4.22 -7.20
CA ALA A 146 -18.05 -3.13 -8.02
C ALA A 146 -19.59 -3.09 -8.03
N LYS A 147 -20.26 -4.25 -8.14
CA LYS A 147 -21.73 -4.34 -8.04
C LYS A 147 -22.25 -3.93 -6.65
N LYS A 148 -21.55 -4.31 -5.58
CA LYS A 148 -21.91 -3.92 -4.20
C LYS A 148 -21.73 -2.42 -3.99
N GLU A 149 -20.65 -1.84 -4.53
CA GLU A 149 -20.38 -0.40 -4.47
C GLU A 149 -21.39 0.40 -5.28
N ALA A 150 -21.73 -0.04 -6.50
CA ALA A 150 -22.77 0.57 -7.32
C ALA A 150 -24.13 0.59 -6.61
N ARG A 151 -24.54 -0.54 -6.00
CA ARG A 151 -25.77 -0.61 -5.20
C ARG A 151 -25.74 0.29 -3.96
N LYS A 152 -24.59 0.45 -3.30
CA LYS A 152 -24.45 1.38 -2.17
C LYS A 152 -24.56 2.84 -2.64
N ALA A 153 -23.90 3.19 -3.74
CA ALA A 153 -23.96 4.52 -4.32
C ALA A 153 -25.38 4.89 -4.80
N GLU A 154 -26.10 3.95 -5.41
CA GLU A 154 -27.50 4.12 -5.80
C GLU A 154 -28.41 4.34 -4.58
N ARG A 155 -28.26 3.53 -3.53
CA ARG A 155 -28.99 3.71 -2.26
C ARG A 155 -28.68 5.06 -1.60
N GLU A 156 -27.45 5.55 -1.69
CA GLU A 156 -27.09 6.87 -1.17
C GLU A 156 -27.68 8.01 -1.99
N LYS A 157 -27.76 7.88 -3.32
CA LYS A 157 -28.45 8.83 -4.20
C LYS A 157 -29.94 8.90 -3.89
N MET A 158 -30.61 7.74 -3.79
CA MET A 158 -32.03 7.66 -3.41
C MET A 158 -32.31 8.26 -2.02
N LYS A 159 -31.41 8.06 -1.05
CA LYS A 159 -31.50 8.70 0.28
C LYS A 159 -31.29 10.22 0.24
N LYS A 160 -30.50 10.73 -0.69
CA LYS A 160 -30.29 12.18 -0.88
C LYS A 160 -31.47 12.82 -1.62
N GLU A 161 -32.06 12.11 -2.58
CA GLU A 161 -33.27 12.55 -3.30
C GLU A 161 -34.52 12.53 -2.43
N SER A 162 -34.71 11.51 -1.59
CA SER A 162 -35.84 11.45 -0.65
C SER A 162 -35.79 12.56 0.41
N LYS A 163 -34.59 13.01 0.79
CA LYS A 163 -34.37 14.17 1.68
C LYS A 163 -34.61 15.52 1.00
N ARG A 164 -34.64 15.59 -0.34
CA ARG A 164 -34.82 16.82 -1.12
C ARG A 164 -36.27 17.09 -1.52
N LYS A 165 -37.21 16.15 -1.30
CA LYS A 165 -38.62 16.41 -1.53
C LYS A 165 -39.24 17.12 -0.31
N PRO A 166 -39.74 18.36 -0.45
CA PRO A 166 -40.41 19.04 0.66
C PRO A 166 -41.70 18.30 1.00
N LYS A 167 -41.92 18.03 2.30
CA LYS A 167 -43.20 17.55 2.82
C LYS A 167 -44.19 18.72 2.86
N HIS A 168 -44.76 19.05 1.70
CA HIS A 168 -46.06 19.69 1.45
C HIS A 168 -45.99 20.49 0.14
N PRO A 169 -46.88 20.25 -0.85
CA PRO A 169 -47.28 21.30 -1.77
C PRO A 169 -48.21 22.26 -1.00
N LEU A 170 -47.91 23.55 -1.05
CA LEU A 170 -48.84 24.62 -0.69
C LEU A 170 -50.01 24.64 -1.68
#